data_AF-A0A0G1HAQ5-F1
#
_entry.id   AF-A0A0G1HAQ5-F1
#
_cell.length_a   1.000
_cell.length_b   1.000
_cell.length_c   1.000
_cell.angle_alpha   90.00
_cell.angle_beta   90.00
_cell.angle_gamma   90.00
#
_symmetry.space_group_name_H-M   'P 1'
#
loop_
_entity.id
_entity.type
_entity.pdbx_description
1 polymer ?
#
loop_
_entity_poly.entity_id
_entity_poly.type
_entity_poly.pdbx_seq_one_letter_code
_entity_poly.pdbx_strand_id
1 'polypeptide(L)'
;MVRFHTIAAISVILAGIYFEISYFEWLVVLFTFNMVFVAEMVNTSIEAMVDLISLERRQDAKVAKDVSAGMVLVSALSAIAIGVYIFLPKFFLL
;
A
#
# COMPACT_ATOMS: atom_id res chain seq x y z
N MET A 1 2.07 11.40 -2.40
CA MET A 1 1.32 10.13 -2.31
C MET A 1 0.83 9.78 -0.91
N VAL A 2 1.55 10.11 0.18
CA VAL A 2 1.12 9.82 1.57
C VAL A 2 -0.32 10.25 1.89
N ARG A 3 -0.78 11.41 1.39
CA ARG A 3 -2.15 11.92 1.63
C ARG A 3 -3.27 10.98 1.19
N PHE A 4 -3.11 10.27 0.06
CA PHE A 4 -4.13 9.34 -0.43
C PHE A 4 -4.14 8.04 0.38
N HIS A 5 -2.96 7.53 0.73
CA HIS A 5 -2.82 6.36 1.59
C HIS A 5 -3.36 6.60 3.01
N THR A 6 -3.17 7.81 3.57
CA THR A 6 -3.73 8.17 4.87
C THR A 6 -5.26 8.20 4.86
N ILE A 7 -5.88 8.76 3.81
CA ILE A 7 -7.35 8.78 3.71
C ILE A 7 -7.90 7.36 3.56
N ALA A 8 -7.27 6.52 2.74
CA ALA A 8 -7.64 5.11 2.58
C ALA A 8 -7.47 4.31 3.88
N ALA A 9 -6.43 4.60 4.66
CA ALA A 9 -6.23 3.97 5.97
C ALA A 9 -7.36 4.34 6.95
N ILE A 10 -7.74 5.62 7.00
CA ILE A 10 -8.82 6.08 7.88
C ILE A 10 -10.16 5.45 7.48
N SER A 11 -10.49 5.39 6.18
CA SER A 11 -11.76 4.79 5.73
C SER A 11 -11.86 3.31 6.07
N VAL A 12 -10.78 2.55 5.94
CA VAL A 12 -10.75 1.12 6.29
C VAL A 12 -10.82 0.91 7.80
N ILE A 13 -10.22 1.78 8.61
CA ILE A 13 -10.36 1.72 10.07
C ILE A 13 -11.82 1.93 10.48
N LEU A 14 -12.49 2.94 9.91
CA LEU A 14 -13.90 3.20 10.17
C LEU A 14 -14.78 2.02 9.73
N ALA A 15 -14.51 1.44 8.57
CA ALA A 15 -15.19 0.23 8.11
C ALA A 15 -14.95 -0.96 9.05
N GLY A 16 -13.71 -1.17 9.51
CA GLY A 16 -13.36 -2.23 10.46
C GLY A 16 -14.13 -2.15 11.78
N ILE A 17 -14.31 -0.92 12.29
CA ILE A 17 -15.13 -0.66 13.48
C ILE A 17 -16.60 -0.94 13.19
N TYR A 18 -17.12 -0.44 12.06
CA TYR A 18 -18.53 -0.59 11.69
C TYR A 18 -18.96 -2.04 11.45
N PHE A 19 -18.11 -2.85 10.81
CA PHE A 19 -18.39 -4.26 10.51
C PHE A 19 -17.96 -5.23 11.62
N GLU A 20 -17.51 -4.71 12.78
CA GLU A 20 -17.06 -5.48 13.94
C GLU A 20 -16.14 -6.65 13.53
N ILE A 21 -15.09 -6.33 12.77
CA ILE A 21 -14.13 -7.35 12.31
C ILE A 21 -13.35 -7.93 13.49
N SER A 22 -13.03 -9.22 13.41
CA SER A 22 -12.32 -9.98 14.43
C SER A 22 -10.89 -9.47 14.67
N TYR A 23 -10.32 -9.86 15.80
CA TYR A 23 -8.93 -9.53 16.15
C TYR A 23 -7.91 -9.97 15.08
N PHE A 24 -8.11 -11.15 14.48
CA PHE A 24 -7.23 -11.63 13.41
C PHE A 24 -7.39 -10.82 12.11
N GLU A 25 -8.62 -10.41 11.76
CA GLU A 25 -8.85 -9.54 10.61
C GLU A 25 -8.19 -8.16 10.83
N TRP A 26 -8.24 -7.62 12.04
CA TRP A 26 -7.51 -6.40 12.40
C TRP A 26 -5.99 -6.52 12.23
N LEU A 27 -5.39 -7.62 12.69
CA LEU A 27 -3.95 -7.86 12.51
C LEU A 27 -3.57 -7.88 11.03
N VAL A 28 -4.40 -8.55 10.20
CA VAL A 28 -4.19 -8.62 8.75
C VAL A 28 -4.33 -7.22 8.12
N VAL A 29 -5.34 -6.44 8.49
CA VAL A 29 -5.54 -5.06 8.00
C VAL A 29 -4.35 -4.17 8.37
N LEU A 30 -3.90 -4.20 9.62
CA LEU A 30 -2.75 -3.40 10.09
C LEU A 30 -1.45 -3.78 9.36
N PHE A 31 -1.19 -5.08 9.21
CA PHE A 31 -0.01 -5.56 8.49
C PHE A 31 -0.04 -5.14 7.01
N THR A 32 -1.21 -5.24 6.39
CA THR A 32 -1.44 -4.84 5.00
C THR A 32 -1.14 -3.35 4.79
N PHE A 33 -1.64 -2.49 5.68
CA PHE A 33 -1.32 -1.06 5.62
C PHE A 33 0.16 -0.79 5.80
N ASN A 34 0.79 -1.44 6.77
CA ASN A 34 2.23 -1.31 6.99
C ASN A 34 3.03 -1.65 5.73
N MET A 35 2.68 -2.74 5.04
CA MET A 35 3.32 -3.16 3.79
C MET A 35 3.24 -2.07 2.70
N VAL A 36 2.08 -1.45 2.51
CA VAL A 36 1.92 -0.37 1.52
C VAL A 36 2.77 0.84 1.88
N PHE A 37 2.78 1.24 3.15
CA PHE A 37 3.64 2.35 3.62
C PHE A 37 5.14 2.04 3.45
N VAL A 38 5.57 0.82 3.75
CA VAL A 38 6.97 0.40 3.57
C VAL A 38 7.33 0.43 2.09
N ALA A 39 6.50 -0.12 1.20
CA ALA A 39 6.75 -0.09 -0.24
C ALA A 39 6.88 1.35 -0.76
N GLU A 40 6.03 2.26 -0.29
CA GLU A 40 6.06 3.68 -0.64
C GLU A 40 7.36 4.38 -0.17
N MET A 41 7.79 4.10 1.06
CA MET A 41 9.04 4.63 1.62
C MET A 41 10.26 4.08 0.86
N VAL A 42 10.24 2.81 0.48
CA VAL A 42 11.29 2.19 -0.36
C VAL A 42 11.31 2.83 -1.75
N ASN A 43 10.15 3.05 -2.38
CA ASN A 43 10.07 3.74 -3.67
C ASN A 43 10.68 5.15 -3.60
N THR A 44 10.31 5.94 -2.59
CA THR A 44 10.84 7.29 -2.36
C THR A 44 12.36 7.25 -2.14
N SER A 45 12.85 6.25 -1.40
CA SER A 45 14.28 6.10 -1.13
C SER A 45 15.07 5.75 -2.39
N ILE A 46 14.53 4.86 -3.23
CA ILE A 46 15.13 4.50 -4.52
C ILE A 46 15.12 5.68 -5.49
N GLU A 47 14.00 6.41 -5.59
CA GLU A 47 13.93 7.63 -6.41
C GLU A 47 15.00 8.64 -5.99
N ALA A 48 15.11 8.93 -4.69
CA ALA A 48 16.11 9.86 -4.16
C ALA A 48 17.55 9.37 -4.41
N MET A 49 17.81 8.07 -4.25
CA MET A 49 19.12 7.48 -4.54
C MET A 49 19.47 7.58 -6.02
N VAL A 50 18.54 7.28 -6.92
CA VAL A 50 18.75 7.36 -8.38
C VAL A 50 18.98 8.81 -8.81
N ASP A 51 18.23 9.76 -8.26
CA ASP A 51 18.39 11.19 -8.55
C ASP A 51 19.72 11.75 -8.03
N LEU A 52 20.23 11.20 -6.92
CA LEU A 52 21.54 11.58 -6.37
C LEU A 52 22.71 11.10 -7.25
N ILE A 53 22.62 9.90 -7.82
CA ILE A 53 23.74 9.26 -8.54
C ILE A 53 23.70 9.48 -10.07
N SER A 54 22.54 9.79 -10.65
CA SER A 54 22.35 9.83 -12.10
C SER A 54 22.11 11.26 -12.59
N LEU A 55 23.17 11.92 -13.07
CA LEU A 55 23.08 13.26 -13.71
C LEU A 55 22.52 13.20 -15.13
N GLU A 56 22.62 12.04 -15.79
CA GLU A 56 22.09 11.79 -17.14
C GLU A 56 21.05 10.66 -17.11
N ARG A 57 20.12 10.67 -18.06
CA ARG A 57 19.03 9.68 -18.12
C ARG A 57 19.56 8.33 -18.62
N ARG A 58 19.94 7.45 -17.68
CA ARG A 58 20.42 6.09 -17.95
C ARG A 58 19.28 5.08 -17.98
N GLN A 59 19.40 4.06 -18.83
CA GLN A 59 18.40 2.99 -18.94
C GLN A 59 18.24 2.23 -17.61
N ASP A 60 19.33 1.95 -16.91
CA ASP A 60 19.31 1.22 -15.63
C ASP A 60 18.61 2.02 -14.52
N ALA A 61 18.81 3.35 -14.52
CA ALA A 61 18.13 4.26 -13.60
C ALA A 61 16.61 4.24 -13.81
N LYS A 62 16.17 4.13 -15.06
CA LYS A 62 14.75 3.96 -15.39
C LYS A 62 14.22 2.63 -14.88
N VAL A 63 14.94 1.52 -15.10
CA VAL A 63 14.53 0.20 -14.62
C VAL A 63 14.39 0.18 -13.10
N ALA A 64 15.34 0.78 -12.36
CA ALA A 64 15.27 0.85 -10.90
C ALA A 64 14.00 1.57 -10.41
N LYS A 65 13.66 2.72 -11.02
CA LYS A 65 12.44 3.48 -10.71
C LYS A 65 11.17 2.75 -11.11
N ASP A 66 11.16 2.10 -12.27
CA ASP A 66 9.99 1.34 -12.76
C ASP A 66 9.71 0.13 -11.85
N VAL A 67 10.75 -0.57 -11.39
CA VAL A 67 10.63 -1.70 -10.45
C VAL A 67 10.16 -1.23 -9.07
N SER A 68 10.69 -0.10 -8.57
CA SER A 68 10.26 0.43 -7.27
C SER A 68 8.80 0.90 -7.29
N ALA A 69 8.36 1.53 -8.38
CA ALA A 69 6.95 1.88 -8.58
C ALA A 69 6.07 0.62 -8.70
N GLY A 70 6.57 -0.43 -9.35
CA GLY A 70 5.91 -1.73 -9.43
C GLY A 70 5.69 -2.38 -8.05
N MET A 71 6.62 -2.21 -7.11
CA MET A 71 6.47 -2.69 -5.72
C MET A 71 5.28 -2.04 -5.02
N VAL A 72 5.13 -0.71 -5.17
CA VAL A 72 3.99 0.04 -4.63
C VAL A 72 2.68 -0.50 -5.20
N LEU A 73 2.62 -0.70 -6.53
CA LEU A 73 1.44 -1.23 -7.20
C LEU A 73 1.03 -2.61 -6.67
N VAL A 74 2.00 -3.53 -6.54
CA VAL A 74 1.73 -4.89 -6.02
C VAL A 74 1.22 -4.83 -4.58
N SER A 75 1.81 -3.97 -3.75
CA SER A 75 1.36 -3.79 -2.36
C SER A 75 -0.07 -3.25 -2.28
N ALA A 76 -0.41 -2.26 -3.12
CA ALA A 76 -1.74 -1.67 -3.18
C ALA A 76 -2.80 -2.67 -3.68
N LEU A 77 -2.49 -3.46 -4.71
CA LEU A 77 -3.40 -4.51 -5.20
C LEU A 77 -3.64 -5.60 -4.15
N SER A 78 -2.58 -5.97 -3.41
CA SER A 78 -2.71 -6.91 -2.28
C SER A 78 -3.61 -6.34 -1.19
N ALA A 79 -3.48 -5.04 -0.89
CA ALA A 79 -4.34 -4.37 0.07
C ALA A 79 -5.81 -4.34 -0.34
N ILE A 80 -6.09 -4.09 -1.62
CA ILE A 80 -7.45 -4.15 -2.17
C ILE A 80 -8.01 -5.58 -2.06
N ALA A 81 -7.24 -6.60 -2.46
CA ALA A 81 -7.69 -7.99 -2.42
C ALA A 81 -8.03 -8.44 -0.98
N ILE A 82 -7.18 -8.09 -0.01
CA ILE A 82 -7.40 -8.38 1.41
C ILE A 82 -8.62 -7.63 1.94
N GLY A 83 -8.75 -6.34 1.61
CA GLY A 83 -9.90 -5.54 2.00
C GLY A 83 -11.21 -6.12 1.45
N VAL A 84 -11.25 -6.49 0.18
CA VAL A 84 -12.41 -7.17 -0.42
C VAL A 84 -12.71 -8.48 0.30
N TYR A 85 -11.70 -9.31 0.58
CA TYR A 85 -11.91 -10.59 1.26
C TYR A 85 -12.52 -10.43 2.66
N ILE A 86 -12.08 -9.43 3.44
CA ILE A 86 -12.56 -9.18 4.80
C ILE A 86 -13.94 -8.50 4.80
N PHE A 87 -14.11 -7.45 3.99
CA PHE A 87 -15.29 -6.58 4.08
C PHE A 87 -16.46 -7.01 3.18
N LEU A 88 -16.20 -7.67 2.05
CA LEU A 88 -17.26 -8.05 1.11
C LEU A 88 -18.30 -9.00 1.73
N PRO A 89 -17.91 -10.08 2.46
CA PRO A 89 -18.90 -10.96 3.10
C PRO A 89 -19.72 -10.23 4.16
N LYS A 90 -19.09 -9.31 4.91
CA LYS A 90 -19.74 -8.51 5.97
C LYS A 90 -20.77 -7.54 5.41
N PHE A 91 -20.54 -7.04 4.19
CA PHE A 91 -21.50 -6.18 3.48
C PHE A 91 -22.78 -6.92 3.08
N PHE A 92 -22.69 -8.21 2.71
CA PHE A 92 -23.86 -9.03 2.37
C PHE A 92 -24.61 -9.61 3.57
N LEU A 93 -23.99 -9.57 4.75
CA LEU A 93 -24.59 -10.01 6.02
C LEU A 93 -25.33 -8.89 6.77
N LEU A 94 -25.33 -7.67 6.20
CA LEU A 94 -26.00 -6.47 6.69
C LEU A 94 -27.46 -6.41 6.19
#